data_AF-A0A7K7P028-F1
#
_entry.id   AF-A0A7K7P028-F1
#
_cell.length_a   1.000
_cell.length_b   1.000
_cell.length_c   1.000
_cell.angle_alpha   90.00
_cell.angle_beta   90.00
_cell.angle_gamma   90.00
#
_symmetry.space_group_name_H-M   'P 1'
#
loop_
_entity.id
_entity.type
_entity.pdbx_description
1 polymer ?
#
loop_
_entity_poly.entity_id
_entity_poly.type
_entity_poly.pdbx_seq_one_letter_code
_entity_poly.pdbx_strand_id
1 'polypeptide(L)'
;ELHFMKKIPTGAEASNVLIGELDFLHQPIVAFVRLSPAVLLSGMTEVPIPTRFLFVLLGPEGKAHQYHEIGRSMATIMTDEVFRDVAYKAKNGADLVAGIDEFLGQVTVLPPGEWDPSIRIEPPKNVPSQEKRKMPGALDDSASHSTLEKHSGPELQRTGRLFGGLSLDVKRKAPWFWSDFRDGLSLQCLASFLFLYCACMSPVITFGGLLGEATNGHISAMESLLGASMAGVVYCLFAGQPLTILGSTGPVLVFEKILYKFCNLDTLQNCSPLSPKAGMAQGLLLAFPAFVSFCFPREYTLSYLSLRACIGLWTAFLCIVLVATDASCLVCYVTRFTEEAFASLICIIFIYEALEKLRAVTGSWILDQDPQNPLAMRGFPAARALPLCPDALFLQECRYLRGEFQGPACGRDGPYTPDVFLWCCILFFATFALSSFLKKFKTSHYFPTRV
;
A
#
# COMPACT_ATOMS: atom_id res chain seq x y z
N GLU A 1 28.70 39.52 -5.01
CA GLU A 1 28.65 39.85 -3.57
C GLU A 1 27.40 40.63 -3.13
N LEU A 2 27.05 41.76 -3.77
CA LEU A 2 25.86 42.59 -3.40
C LEU A 2 24.49 41.87 -3.42
N HIS A 3 24.33 40.76 -4.15
CA HIS A 3 23.08 39.99 -4.19
C HIS A 3 22.87 39.11 -2.93
N PHE A 4 23.96 38.76 -2.21
CA PHE A 4 23.88 37.93 -1.01
C PHE A 4 23.39 38.73 0.21
N MET A 5 23.78 40.01 0.30
CA MET A 5 23.36 40.95 1.34
C MET A 5 21.83 41.14 1.40
N LYS A 6 21.11 40.96 0.28
CA LYS A 6 19.63 41.06 0.25
C LYS A 6 18.92 39.91 0.98
N LYS A 7 19.60 38.78 1.21
CA LYS A 7 19.04 37.61 1.91
C LYS A 7 19.28 37.63 3.42
N ILE A 8 20.13 38.55 3.89
CA ILE A 8 20.54 38.62 5.29
C ILE A 8 19.64 39.65 6.00
N PRO A 9 19.00 39.30 7.13
CA PRO A 9 18.18 40.23 7.87
C PRO A 9 19.00 41.43 8.39
N THR A 10 18.37 42.60 8.43
CA THR A 10 18.97 43.82 8.96
C THR A 10 19.32 43.64 10.44
N GLY A 11 20.59 43.85 10.81
CA GLY A 11 21.07 43.64 12.17
C GLY A 11 21.57 42.22 12.47
N ALA A 12 21.79 41.39 11.44
CA ALA A 12 22.44 40.09 11.63
C ALA A 12 23.83 40.23 12.27
N GLU A 13 24.14 39.34 13.20
CA GLU A 13 25.45 39.19 13.84
C GLU A 13 26.05 37.83 13.46
N ALA A 14 27.37 37.77 13.30
CA ALA A 14 28.08 36.55 12.96
C ALA A 14 28.56 35.79 14.21
N SER A 15 28.54 34.46 14.13
CA SER A 15 29.19 33.54 15.06
C SER A 15 30.28 32.78 14.32
N ASN A 16 31.55 32.99 14.69
CA ASN A 16 32.67 32.35 14.02
C ASN A 16 33.13 31.12 14.80
N VAL A 17 33.32 30.01 14.11
CA VAL A 17 33.83 28.74 14.66
C VAL A 17 35.20 28.49 14.05
N LEU A 18 36.24 28.56 14.89
CA LEU A 18 37.63 28.47 14.49
C LEU A 18 38.24 27.20 15.09
N ILE A 19 38.78 26.36 14.22
CA ILE A 19 39.30 25.06 14.57
C ILE A 19 40.70 24.95 13.97
N GLY A 20 41.67 24.50 14.76
CA GLY A 20 43.04 24.34 14.28
C GLY A 20 43.85 23.32 15.07
N GLU A 21 44.95 22.88 14.47
CA GLU A 21 45.96 22.05 15.11
C GLU A 21 47.23 22.87 15.34
N LEU A 22 47.91 22.62 16.45
CA LEU A 22 49.17 23.27 16.82
C LEU A 22 50.12 22.26 17.44
N ASP A 23 51.33 22.17 16.89
CA ASP A 23 52.33 21.14 17.19
C ASP A 23 52.88 21.24 18.61
N PHE A 24 52.82 22.43 19.21
CA PHE A 24 53.33 22.70 20.55
C PHE A 24 52.29 22.49 21.67
N LEU A 25 51.02 22.24 21.34
CA LEU A 25 49.99 22.03 22.35
C LEU A 25 49.97 20.57 22.82
N HIS A 26 50.20 20.34 24.11
CA HIS A 26 50.05 18.99 24.70
C HIS A 26 48.60 18.62 25.02
N GLN A 27 47.70 19.59 25.16
CA GLN A 27 46.29 19.41 25.47
C GLN A 27 45.43 20.37 24.64
N PRO A 28 44.19 19.99 24.28
CA PRO A 28 43.29 20.87 23.54
C PRO A 28 42.83 22.05 24.40
N ILE A 29 42.83 23.23 23.79
CA ILE A 29 42.35 24.48 24.37
C ILE A 29 41.02 24.81 23.69
N VAL A 30 40.00 25.05 24.50
CA VAL A 30 38.67 25.47 24.06
C VAL A 30 38.35 26.82 24.67
N ALA A 31 37.91 27.76 23.85
CA ALA A 31 37.44 29.06 24.31
C ALA A 31 36.14 29.43 23.60
N PHE A 32 35.15 29.82 24.38
CA PHE A 32 33.93 30.46 23.89
C PHE A 32 33.96 31.93 24.32
N VAL A 33 33.97 32.83 23.34
CA VAL A 33 34.15 34.27 23.54
C VAL A 33 32.92 35.00 23.06
N ARG A 34 32.31 35.79 23.96
CA ARG A 34 31.24 36.73 23.63
C ARG A 34 31.78 38.15 23.67
N LEU A 35 31.74 38.84 22.53
CA LEU A 35 32.15 40.25 22.44
C LEU A 35 31.06 41.16 23.02
N SER A 36 31.46 42.25 23.69
CA SER A 36 30.53 43.17 24.35
C SER A 36 29.79 44.09 23.34
N PRO A 37 30.49 44.78 22.43
CA PRO A 37 29.93 45.19 21.14
C PRO A 37 30.23 44.13 20.07
N ALA A 38 29.33 43.96 19.09
CA ALA A 38 29.66 43.16 17.91
C ALA A 38 30.66 43.95 17.04
N VAL A 39 31.75 43.31 16.63
CA VAL A 39 32.87 43.97 15.93
C VAL A 39 33.07 43.37 14.55
N LEU A 40 33.29 44.21 13.54
CA LEU A 40 33.63 43.76 12.20
C LEU A 40 35.09 43.30 12.15
N LEU A 41 35.31 41.98 12.12
CA LEU A 41 36.62 41.37 11.95
C LEU A 41 36.89 41.14 10.46
N SER A 42 37.77 41.96 9.88
CA SER A 42 38.13 41.85 8.45
C SER A 42 38.81 40.50 8.15
N GLY A 43 38.31 39.77 7.16
CA GLY A 43 38.92 38.52 6.68
C GLY A 43 38.45 37.24 7.36
N MET A 44 37.57 37.33 8.36
CA MET A 44 37.04 36.16 9.07
C MET A 44 35.75 35.61 8.46
N THR A 45 34.96 36.48 7.83
CA THR A 45 33.68 36.15 7.21
C THR A 45 33.69 36.57 5.75
N GLU A 46 33.11 35.74 4.87
CA GLU A 46 32.97 36.06 3.44
C GLU A 46 32.11 37.32 3.21
N VAL A 47 31.19 37.60 4.14
CA VAL A 47 30.32 38.78 4.14
C VAL A 47 30.72 39.71 5.30
N PRO A 48 30.75 41.04 5.11
CA PRO A 48 31.15 41.98 6.15
C PRO A 48 30.05 42.16 7.21
N ILE A 49 29.88 41.17 8.08
CA ILE A 49 28.91 41.13 9.18
C ILE A 49 29.65 41.26 10.51
N PRO A 50 29.18 42.09 11.46
CA PRO A 50 29.83 42.20 12.77
C PRO A 50 29.76 40.86 13.51
N THR A 51 30.90 40.40 14.02
CA THR A 51 31.01 39.18 14.79
C THR A 51 30.64 39.45 16.25
N ARG A 52 29.79 38.60 16.82
CA ARG A 52 29.38 38.65 18.24
C ARG A 52 30.00 37.52 19.07
N PHE A 53 30.01 36.32 18.51
CA PHE A 53 30.49 35.12 19.19
C PHE A 53 31.68 34.52 18.43
N LEU A 54 32.67 34.04 19.17
CA LEU A 54 33.76 33.24 18.64
C LEU A 54 33.89 31.96 19.46
N PHE A 55 33.91 30.83 18.77
CA PHE A 55 34.32 29.55 19.33
C PHE A 55 35.69 29.21 18.77
N VAL A 56 36.66 28.94 19.64
CA VAL A 56 38.03 28.58 19.26
C VAL A 56 38.37 27.24 19.87
N LEU A 57 38.74 26.28 19.03
CA LEU A 57 39.23 24.96 19.41
C LEU A 57 40.60 24.73 18.77
N LEU A 58 41.63 24.66 19.61
CA LEU A 58 43.00 24.38 19.18
C LEU A 58 43.49 23.11 19.88
N GLY A 59 44.07 22.16 19.16
CA GLY A 59 44.56 20.92 19.77
C GLY A 59 45.86 20.40 19.17
N PRO A 60 46.48 19.37 19.80
CA PRO A 60 47.63 18.67 19.24
C PRO A 60 47.32 18.07 17.88
N GLU A 61 48.37 17.94 17.05
CA GLU A 61 48.30 17.25 15.76
C GLU A 61 47.81 15.80 15.88
N GLY A 62 47.16 15.31 14.81
CA GLY A 62 46.73 13.92 14.68
C GLY A 62 45.26 13.67 15.02
N LYS A 63 44.46 14.72 15.29
CA LYS A 63 43.02 14.62 15.59
C LYS A 63 42.16 15.62 14.81
N ALA A 64 42.64 16.16 13.69
CA ALA A 64 42.00 17.18 12.88
C ALA A 64 40.52 16.89 12.59
N HIS A 65 40.22 15.65 12.18
CA HIS A 65 38.86 15.22 11.88
C HIS A 65 37.94 15.33 13.11
N GLN A 66 38.40 14.93 14.30
CA GLN A 66 37.60 15.02 15.52
C GLN A 66 37.32 16.48 15.91
N TYR A 67 38.33 17.36 15.81
CA TYR A 67 38.13 18.78 16.10
C TYR A 67 37.18 19.44 15.10
N HIS A 68 37.28 19.06 13.83
CA HIS A 68 36.36 19.52 12.80
C HIS A 68 34.91 19.11 13.10
N GLU A 69 34.67 17.87 13.51
CA GLU A 69 33.33 17.40 13.91
C GLU A 69 32.80 18.13 15.16
N ILE A 70 33.67 18.45 16.13
CA ILE A 70 33.28 19.26 17.29
C ILE A 70 32.82 20.66 16.86
N GLY A 71 33.57 21.33 15.98
CA GLY A 71 33.17 22.65 15.53
C GLY A 71 31.95 22.64 14.60
N ARG A 72 31.75 21.60 13.78
CA ARG A 72 30.48 21.39 13.04
C ARG A 72 29.30 21.27 14.00
N SER A 73 29.48 20.51 15.08
CA SER A 73 28.46 20.35 16.12
C SER A 73 28.17 21.69 16.80
N MET A 74 29.20 22.44 17.18
CA MET A 74 29.05 23.77 17.78
C MET A 74 28.36 24.78 16.84
N ALA A 75 28.72 24.77 15.56
CA ALA A 75 28.05 25.62 14.56
C ALA A 75 26.55 25.30 14.47
N THR A 76 26.19 24.02 14.53
CA THR A 76 24.79 23.57 14.53
C THR A 76 24.06 24.04 15.78
N ILE A 77 24.67 23.88 16.95
CA ILE A 77 24.12 24.35 18.23
C ILE A 77 23.86 25.87 18.20
N MET A 78 24.76 26.67 17.62
CA MET A 78 24.59 28.13 17.51
C MET A 78 23.45 28.57 16.57
N THR A 79 22.93 27.68 15.72
CA THR A 79 21.74 27.98 14.90
C THR A 79 20.44 27.87 15.69
N ASP A 80 20.46 27.21 16.84
CA ASP A 80 19.28 27.07 17.68
C ASP A 80 18.91 28.39 18.37
N GLU A 81 17.62 28.72 18.36
CA GLU A 81 17.13 29.96 18.94
C GLU A 81 17.28 30.02 20.46
N VAL A 82 17.12 28.89 21.16
CA VAL A 82 17.19 28.81 22.63
C VAL A 82 18.62 28.92 23.08
N PHE A 83 19.50 28.11 22.47
CA PHE A 83 20.91 28.16 22.82
C PHE A 83 21.50 29.54 22.53
N ARG A 84 21.10 30.19 21.44
CA ARG A 84 21.49 31.56 21.13
C ARG A 84 21.07 32.53 22.25
N ASP A 85 19.84 32.45 22.75
CA ASP A 85 19.36 33.27 23.85
C ASP A 85 20.11 33.02 25.17
N VAL A 86 20.42 31.74 25.46
CA VAL A 86 21.27 31.35 26.60
C VAL A 86 22.66 31.96 26.46
N ALA A 87 23.27 31.89 25.27
CA ALA A 87 24.59 32.45 25.01
C ALA A 87 24.65 33.99 25.20
N TYR A 88 23.59 34.72 24.87
CA TYR A 88 23.50 36.17 25.15
C TYR A 88 23.35 36.50 26.63
N LYS A 89 22.71 35.62 27.42
CA LYS A 89 22.43 35.85 28.85
C LYS A 89 23.45 35.22 29.79
N ALA A 90 24.25 34.27 29.30
CA ALA A 90 25.23 33.51 30.08
C ALA A 90 26.20 34.45 30.81
N LYS A 91 26.44 34.16 32.09
CA LYS A 91 27.44 34.85 32.91
C LYS A 91 28.65 33.96 33.16
N ASN A 92 28.42 32.66 33.28
CA ASN A 92 29.43 31.66 33.59
C ASN A 92 29.42 30.51 32.57
N GLY A 93 30.50 29.72 32.56
CA GLY A 93 30.58 28.52 31.71
C GLY A 93 29.51 27.47 32.02
N ALA A 94 29.05 27.39 33.27
CA ALA A 94 27.97 26.48 33.67
C ALA A 94 26.65 26.75 32.93
N ASP A 95 26.32 28.03 32.67
CA ASP A 95 25.10 28.40 31.95
C ASP A 95 25.15 27.91 30.49
N LEU A 96 26.34 27.97 29.87
CA LEU A 96 26.56 27.47 28.51
C LEU A 96 26.48 25.94 28.46
N VAL A 97 27.09 25.25 29.42
CA VAL A 97 27.01 23.78 29.50
C VAL A 97 25.56 23.32 29.68
N ALA A 98 24.80 23.97 30.57
CA ALA A 98 23.37 23.67 30.75
C ALA A 98 22.57 23.88 29.45
N GLY A 99 22.88 24.93 28.69
CA GLY A 99 22.26 25.15 27.38
C GLY A 99 22.60 24.07 26.35
N ILE A 100 23.84 23.55 26.37
CA ILE A 100 24.25 22.43 25.51
C ILE A 100 23.49 21.16 25.91
N ASP A 101 23.38 20.86 27.20
CA ASP A 101 22.67 19.68 27.69
C ASP A 101 21.19 19.72 27.34
N GLU A 102 20.54 20.89 27.46
CA GLU A 102 19.14 21.08 27.04
C GLU A 102 18.95 20.84 25.54
N PHE A 103 19.89 21.33 24.72
CA PHE A 103 19.88 21.08 23.28
C PHE A 103 20.04 19.58 22.98
N LEU A 104 21.02 18.92 23.59
CA LEU A 104 21.29 17.49 23.39
C LEU A 104 20.11 16.61 23.83
N GLY A 105 19.38 16.99 24.88
CA GLY A 105 18.19 16.27 25.33
C GLY A 105 17.03 16.24 24.31
N GLN A 106 17.03 17.13 23.32
CA GLN A 106 15.98 17.23 22.30
C GLN A 106 16.43 16.72 20.93
N VAL A 107 17.74 16.54 20.71
CA VAL A 107 18.28 16.04 19.45
C VAL A 107 18.19 14.52 19.39
N THR A 108 17.63 14.01 18.30
CA THR A 108 17.69 12.58 17.98
C THR A 108 19.07 12.26 17.42
N VAL A 109 19.88 11.52 18.19
CA VAL A 109 21.19 11.03 17.74
C VAL A 109 20.97 9.70 17.01
N LEU A 110 21.42 9.64 15.76
CA LEU A 110 21.42 8.41 14.97
C LEU A 110 22.78 7.72 15.09
N PRO A 111 22.82 6.41 15.37
CA PRO A 111 24.08 5.68 15.48
C PRO A 111 24.78 5.60 14.11
N PRO A 112 26.10 5.85 14.04
CA PRO A 112 26.86 5.69 12.81
C PRO A 112 26.95 4.20 12.43
N GLY A 113 26.45 3.83 11.24
CA GLY A 113 26.59 2.49 10.66
C GLY A 113 25.29 1.70 10.47
N GLU A 114 24.23 2.02 11.21
CA GLU A 114 22.89 1.40 11.04
C GLU A 114 21.96 2.24 10.17
N TRP A 115 22.33 3.49 9.91
CA TRP A 115 21.53 4.44 9.15
C TRP A 115 22.15 4.71 7.78
N ASP A 116 21.38 4.50 6.71
CA ASP A 116 21.77 4.82 5.33
C ASP A 116 21.45 6.30 5.01
N PRO A 117 22.45 7.16 4.71
CA PRO A 117 22.26 8.56 4.41
C PRO A 117 21.38 8.85 3.18
N SER A 118 21.16 7.86 2.31
CA SER A 118 20.33 7.99 1.11
C SER A 118 18.82 7.81 1.38
N ILE A 119 18.46 7.29 2.56
CA ILE A 119 17.06 7.08 2.94
C ILE A 119 16.51 8.40 3.50
N ARG A 120 15.54 8.98 2.78
CA ARG A 120 14.86 10.21 3.20
C ARG A 120 14.02 9.96 4.46
N ILE A 121 14.39 10.59 5.57
CA ILE A 121 13.57 10.60 6.80
C ILE A 121 12.29 11.37 6.49
N GLU A 122 11.15 10.71 6.60
CA GLU A 122 9.87 11.41 6.52
C GLU A 122 9.73 12.35 7.73
N PRO A 123 9.31 13.60 7.52
CA PRO A 123 9.16 14.54 8.62
C PRO A 123 8.15 13.99 9.65
N PRO A 124 8.40 14.20 10.96
CA PRO A 124 7.47 13.76 11.99
C PRO A 124 6.09 14.37 11.76
N LYS A 125 5.04 13.53 11.86
CA LYS A 125 3.65 13.93 11.58
C LYS A 125 3.15 15.09 12.46
N ASN A 126 3.75 15.26 13.64
CA ASN A 126 3.56 16.41 14.52
C ASN A 126 4.93 16.94 14.92
N VAL A 127 5.23 18.19 14.59
CA VAL A 127 6.40 18.89 15.12
C VAL A 127 6.15 19.12 16.63
N PRO A 128 7.05 18.69 17.54
CA PRO A 128 6.92 18.98 18.96
C PRO A 128 6.77 20.48 19.17
N SER A 129 5.77 20.89 19.97
CA SER A 129 5.50 22.30 20.23
C SER A 129 6.67 22.95 20.97
N GLN A 130 7.22 24.00 20.39
CA GLN A 130 8.23 24.87 21.03
C GLN A 130 7.65 25.76 22.16
N GLU A 131 6.44 25.51 22.67
CA GLU A 131 5.81 26.36 23.68
C GLU A 131 6.36 26.13 25.09
N LYS A 132 6.78 24.90 25.43
CA LYS A 132 7.54 24.62 26.66
C LYS A 132 8.86 25.40 26.74
N ARG A 133 9.31 25.92 25.60
CA ARG A 133 10.59 26.61 25.34
C ARG A 133 10.60 28.09 25.79
N LYS A 134 9.44 28.70 26.02
CA LYS A 134 9.31 30.15 26.31
C LYS A 134 8.99 30.49 27.77
N MET A 135 8.77 29.49 28.63
CA MET A 135 8.47 29.74 30.04
C MET A 135 9.70 29.45 30.91
N PRO A 136 10.29 30.47 31.58
CA PRO A 136 11.30 30.25 32.58
C PRO A 136 10.62 29.77 33.87
N GLY A 137 10.94 28.56 34.33
CA GLY A 137 10.65 28.11 35.70
C GLY A 137 9.40 27.26 35.88
N ALA A 138 9.43 26.01 35.41
CA ALA A 138 8.66 24.94 36.02
C ALA A 138 9.65 23.93 36.60
N LEU A 139 9.65 23.82 37.93
CA LEU A 139 10.42 22.84 38.70
C LEU A 139 10.09 21.42 38.23
N ASP A 140 11.13 20.60 38.17
CA ASP A 140 11.07 19.16 38.01
C ASP A 140 10.16 18.54 39.08
N ASP A 141 9.07 17.93 38.63
CA ASP A 141 8.42 16.84 39.35
C ASP A 141 7.56 16.05 38.36
N SER A 142 8.19 15.11 37.64
CA SER A 142 7.54 13.99 36.93
C SER A 142 8.58 12.99 36.41
N ALA A 143 9.42 12.46 37.30
CA ALA A 143 9.95 11.12 37.11
C ALA A 143 8.76 10.15 37.25
N SER A 144 8.54 9.28 36.25
CA SER A 144 7.49 8.25 36.13
C SER A 144 6.24 8.57 35.31
N HIS A 145 6.42 8.88 34.02
CA HIS A 145 5.53 8.29 33.01
C HIS A 145 6.32 8.07 31.73
N SER A 146 6.90 6.88 31.59
CA SER A 146 7.19 6.32 30.27
C SER A 146 5.85 6.08 29.58
N THR A 147 5.29 7.14 28.98
CA THR A 147 4.30 6.96 27.92
C THR A 147 5.00 6.20 26.81
N LEU A 148 4.81 4.88 26.83
CA LEU A 148 4.95 4.00 25.68
C LEU A 148 4.47 4.81 24.46
N GLU A 149 5.37 5.11 23.52
CA GLU A 149 4.99 5.70 22.25
C GLU A 149 4.03 4.74 21.57
N LYS A 150 2.73 4.91 21.82
CA LYS A 150 1.69 4.20 21.08
C LYS A 150 1.80 4.71 19.66
N HIS A 151 2.12 3.79 18.75
CA HIS A 151 2.05 3.93 17.28
C HIS A 151 0.68 4.37 16.73
N SER A 152 -0.23 4.89 17.55
CA SER A 152 -1.63 5.07 17.25
C SER A 152 -2.01 6.54 17.46
N GLY A 153 -2.34 7.22 16.36
CA GLY A 153 -2.95 8.55 16.42
C GLY A 153 -4.25 8.54 17.22
N PRO A 154 -4.79 9.72 17.59
CA PRO A 154 -6.06 9.85 18.33
C PRO A 154 -7.29 9.35 17.55
N GLU A 155 -7.09 8.78 16.36
CA GLU A 155 -8.11 8.34 15.42
C GLU A 155 -8.71 6.98 15.78
N LEU A 156 -7.93 6.11 16.44
CA LEU A 156 -8.32 4.72 16.75
C LEU A 156 -8.55 4.47 18.25
N GLN A 157 -8.66 5.54 19.05
CA GLN A 157 -8.98 5.41 20.48
C GLN A 157 -10.46 5.11 20.67
N ARG A 158 -10.76 4.18 21.59
CA ARG A 158 -12.13 3.76 21.89
C ARG A 158 -12.93 4.91 22.50
N THR A 159 -14.03 5.31 21.87
CA THR A 159 -14.79 6.50 22.29
C THR A 159 -15.79 6.22 23.40
N GLY A 160 -16.14 4.94 23.61
CA GLY A 160 -17.05 4.50 24.67
C GLY A 160 -18.52 4.85 24.46
N ARG A 161 -18.88 5.40 23.29
CA ARG A 161 -20.26 5.70 22.87
C ARG A 161 -20.64 4.82 21.69
N LEU A 162 -21.89 4.36 21.62
CA LEU A 162 -22.40 3.65 20.45
C LEU A 162 -22.28 4.56 19.20
N PHE A 163 -21.64 4.06 18.14
CA PHE A 163 -21.31 4.79 16.90
C PHE A 163 -20.41 6.03 17.09
N GLY A 164 -19.73 6.16 18.22
CA GLY A 164 -18.87 7.32 18.50
C GLY A 164 -17.69 7.41 17.55
N GLY A 165 -17.02 6.29 17.23
CA GLY A 165 -15.94 6.25 16.24
C GLY A 165 -16.40 6.70 14.85
N LEU A 166 -17.50 6.12 14.34
CA LEU A 166 -18.06 6.47 13.04
C LEU A 166 -18.42 7.96 12.92
N SER A 167 -19.05 8.54 13.96
CA SER A 167 -19.42 9.95 13.94
C SER A 167 -18.20 10.88 13.87
N LEU A 168 -17.10 10.52 14.54
CA LEU A 168 -15.86 11.29 14.48
C LEU A 168 -15.22 11.19 13.09
N ASP A 169 -15.24 10.02 12.47
CA ASP A 169 -14.69 9.81 11.13
C ASP A 169 -15.48 10.59 10.07
N VAL A 170 -16.81 10.58 10.16
CA VAL A 170 -17.67 11.42 9.29
C VAL A 170 -17.36 12.90 9.48
N LYS A 171 -17.21 13.36 10.73
CA LYS A 171 -16.88 14.77 11.03
C LYS A 171 -15.52 15.17 10.46
N ARG A 172 -14.54 14.27 10.46
CA ARG A 172 -13.21 14.49 9.86
C ARG A 172 -13.25 14.53 8.33
N LYS A 173 -14.05 13.66 7.70
CA LYS A 173 -14.12 13.54 6.23
C LYS A 173 -15.01 14.58 5.56
N ALA A 174 -16.09 15.01 6.21
CA ALA A 174 -17.08 15.96 5.68
C ALA A 174 -16.50 17.23 5.01
N PRO A 175 -15.50 17.95 5.58
CA PRO A 175 -14.97 19.15 4.94
C PRO A 175 -14.22 18.89 3.62
N TRP A 176 -13.65 17.70 3.46
CA TRP A 176 -12.82 17.33 2.29
C TRP A 176 -13.64 16.75 1.13
N PHE A 177 -14.90 16.40 1.36
CA PHE A 177 -15.70 15.69 0.35
C PHE A 177 -15.84 16.46 -0.96
N TRP A 178 -16.02 17.79 -0.90
CA TRP A 178 -16.13 18.63 -2.10
C TRP A 178 -14.79 18.93 -2.76
N SER A 179 -13.70 19.02 -1.99
CA SER A 179 -12.36 19.20 -2.57
C SER A 179 -11.93 17.96 -3.36
N ASP A 180 -12.28 16.76 -2.90
CA ASP A 180 -11.92 15.50 -3.57
C ASP A 180 -12.42 15.44 -5.03
N PHE A 181 -13.63 15.95 -5.31
CA PHE A 181 -14.15 16.02 -6.69
C PHE A 181 -13.44 17.07 -7.55
N ARG A 182 -13.02 18.18 -6.94
CA ARG A 182 -12.29 19.25 -7.66
C ARG A 182 -10.88 18.80 -8.02
N ASP A 183 -10.21 18.09 -7.13
CA ASP A 183 -8.85 17.59 -7.33
C ASP A 183 -8.81 16.40 -8.31
N GLY A 184 -9.89 15.62 -8.38
CA GLY A 184 -10.03 14.51 -9.32
C GLY A 184 -10.10 14.90 -10.80
N LEU A 185 -10.33 16.19 -11.12
CA LEU A 185 -10.45 16.69 -12.50
C LEU A 185 -9.10 16.97 -13.20
N SER A 186 -7.98 16.48 -12.66
CA SER A 186 -6.67 16.61 -13.29
C SER A 186 -6.47 15.62 -14.45
N LEU A 187 -5.74 16.02 -15.49
CA LEU A 187 -5.39 15.15 -16.65
C LEU A 187 -4.60 13.90 -16.23
N GLN A 188 -3.86 13.95 -15.12
CA GLN A 188 -3.13 12.80 -14.58
C GLN A 188 -4.08 11.72 -14.04
N CYS A 189 -5.24 12.11 -13.50
CA CYS A 189 -6.26 11.19 -13.00
C CYS A 189 -6.88 10.33 -14.12
N LEU A 190 -6.96 10.84 -15.35
CA LEU A 190 -7.50 10.10 -16.49
C LEU A 190 -6.67 8.85 -16.82
N ALA A 191 -5.34 8.96 -16.78
CA ALA A 191 -4.45 7.83 -17.02
C ALA A 191 -4.60 6.76 -15.92
N SER A 192 -4.69 7.17 -14.66
CA SER A 192 -4.96 6.28 -13.54
C SER A 192 -6.33 5.60 -13.63
N PHE A 193 -7.36 6.31 -14.08
CA PHE A 193 -8.71 5.77 -14.28
C PHE A 193 -8.71 4.63 -15.31
N LEU A 194 -8.13 4.86 -16.50
CA LEU A 194 -8.07 3.86 -17.56
C LEU A 194 -7.26 2.62 -17.13
N PHE A 195 -6.13 2.84 -16.46
CA PHE A 195 -5.31 1.75 -15.94
C PHE A 195 -6.06 0.90 -14.90
N LEU A 196 -6.68 1.55 -13.91
CA LEU A 196 -7.43 0.86 -12.86
C LEU A 196 -8.66 0.15 -13.40
N TYR A 197 -9.36 0.71 -14.39
CA TYR A 197 -10.48 0.06 -15.05
C TYR A 197 -10.07 -1.30 -15.63
N CYS A 198 -9.00 -1.36 -16.43
CA CYS A 198 -8.49 -2.61 -16.99
C CYS A 198 -8.01 -3.58 -15.90
N ALA A 199 -7.35 -3.06 -14.85
CA ALA A 199 -6.85 -3.88 -13.75
C ALA A 199 -7.98 -4.53 -12.92
N CYS A 200 -9.10 -3.84 -12.73
CA CYS A 200 -10.23 -4.35 -11.93
C CYS A 200 -11.18 -5.23 -12.75
N MET A 201 -11.34 -4.95 -14.04
CA MET A 201 -12.24 -5.69 -14.92
C MET A 201 -11.79 -7.15 -15.10
N SER A 202 -10.48 -7.39 -15.28
CA SER A 202 -9.95 -8.74 -15.57
C SER A 202 -10.20 -9.76 -14.43
N PRO A 203 -9.90 -9.47 -13.15
CA PRO A 203 -10.23 -10.37 -12.04
C PRO A 203 -11.73 -10.58 -11.87
N VAL A 204 -12.54 -9.54 -12.02
CA VAL A 204 -14.00 -9.65 -11.86
C VAL A 204 -14.61 -10.58 -12.91
N ILE A 205 -14.20 -10.47 -14.18
CA ILE A 205 -14.69 -11.36 -15.25
C ILE A 205 -14.16 -12.78 -15.03
N THR A 206 -12.89 -12.93 -14.67
CA THR A 206 -12.29 -14.27 -14.46
C THR A 206 -12.97 -15.00 -13.31
N PHE A 207 -13.11 -14.36 -12.15
CA PHE A 207 -13.78 -14.97 -10.99
C PHE A 207 -15.27 -15.17 -11.24
N GLY A 208 -15.94 -14.24 -11.93
CA GLY A 208 -17.33 -14.40 -12.30
C GLY A 208 -17.58 -15.57 -13.26
N GLY A 209 -16.65 -15.84 -14.19
CA GLY A 209 -16.69 -17.01 -15.06
C GLY A 209 -16.52 -18.32 -14.30
N LEU A 210 -15.50 -18.39 -13.43
CA LEU A 210 -15.27 -19.56 -12.57
C LEU A 210 -16.45 -19.82 -11.62
N LEU A 211 -17.10 -18.75 -11.15
CA LEU A 211 -18.29 -18.87 -10.32
C LEU A 211 -19.51 -19.36 -11.12
N GLY A 212 -19.64 -18.96 -12.38
CA GLY A 212 -20.63 -19.49 -13.33
C GLY A 212 -20.53 -20.99 -13.51
N GLU A 213 -19.31 -21.48 -13.76
CA GLU A 213 -19.04 -22.91 -13.87
C GLU A 213 -19.30 -23.65 -12.55
N ALA A 214 -18.91 -23.06 -11.42
CA ALA A 214 -19.07 -23.69 -10.11
C ALA A 214 -20.53 -23.75 -9.62
N THR A 215 -21.37 -22.82 -10.05
CA THR A 215 -22.77 -22.66 -9.60
C THR A 215 -23.81 -23.09 -10.64
N ASN A 216 -23.42 -23.86 -11.66
CA ASN A 216 -24.28 -24.26 -12.78
C ASN A 216 -25.05 -23.08 -13.42
N GLY A 217 -24.41 -21.91 -13.54
CA GLY A 217 -25.00 -20.72 -14.15
C GLY A 217 -25.98 -19.94 -13.27
N HIS A 218 -26.13 -20.26 -11.98
CA HIS A 218 -26.96 -19.47 -11.04
C HIS A 218 -26.37 -18.08 -10.75
N ILE A 219 -25.02 -17.93 -10.74
CA ILE A 219 -24.32 -16.64 -10.77
C ILE A 219 -23.21 -16.73 -11.80
N SER A 220 -23.23 -15.85 -12.78
CA SER A 220 -22.25 -15.80 -13.87
C SER A 220 -21.43 -14.50 -13.81
N ALA A 221 -20.64 -14.28 -14.87
CA ALA A 221 -19.77 -13.12 -14.98
C ALA A 221 -20.53 -11.77 -15.02
N MET A 222 -21.74 -11.74 -15.59
CA MET A 222 -22.51 -10.49 -15.76
C MET A 222 -23.09 -9.99 -14.42
N GLU A 223 -23.62 -10.88 -13.59
CA GLU A 223 -24.12 -10.54 -12.26
C GLU A 223 -22.98 -10.09 -11.35
N SER A 224 -21.82 -10.73 -11.47
CA SER A 224 -20.61 -10.37 -10.74
C SER A 224 -20.08 -8.99 -11.14
N LEU A 225 -20.12 -8.67 -12.43
CA LEU A 225 -19.73 -7.36 -12.96
C LEU A 225 -20.68 -6.25 -12.49
N LEU A 226 -21.99 -6.49 -12.58
CA LEU A 226 -23.00 -5.55 -12.12
C LEU A 226 -22.87 -5.31 -10.61
N GLY A 227 -22.74 -6.38 -9.83
CA GLY A 227 -22.55 -6.31 -8.38
C GLY A 227 -21.29 -5.51 -7.99
N ALA A 228 -20.16 -5.78 -8.64
CA ALA A 228 -18.91 -5.05 -8.39
C ALA A 228 -19.03 -3.56 -8.75
N SER A 229 -19.68 -3.23 -9.87
CA SER A 229 -19.86 -1.84 -10.29
C SER A 229 -20.75 -1.04 -9.32
N MET A 230 -21.88 -1.62 -8.89
CA MET A 230 -22.77 -0.99 -7.93
C MET A 230 -22.11 -0.80 -6.56
N ALA A 231 -21.45 -1.85 -6.05
CA ALA A 231 -20.73 -1.78 -4.78
C ALA A 231 -19.59 -0.76 -4.83
N GLY A 232 -18.85 -0.71 -5.93
CA GLY A 232 -17.77 0.26 -6.14
C GLY A 232 -18.27 1.70 -6.14
N VAL A 233 -19.36 2.02 -6.85
CA VAL A 233 -19.94 3.36 -6.87
C VAL A 233 -20.40 3.79 -5.48
N VAL A 234 -21.13 2.92 -4.78
CA VAL A 234 -21.60 3.22 -3.41
C VAL A 234 -20.42 3.40 -2.45
N TYR A 235 -19.41 2.54 -2.53
CA TYR A 235 -18.23 2.65 -1.67
C TYR A 235 -17.45 3.93 -1.94
N CYS A 236 -17.15 4.28 -3.19
CA CYS A 236 -16.39 5.49 -3.50
C CYS A 236 -17.10 6.78 -3.07
N LEU A 237 -18.44 6.80 -3.03
CA LEU A 237 -19.21 7.96 -2.57
C LEU A 237 -19.26 8.11 -1.04
N PHE A 238 -19.21 7.01 -0.28
CA PHE A 238 -19.41 7.04 1.18
C PHE A 238 -18.20 6.58 2.01
N ALA A 239 -17.13 6.10 1.39
CA ALA A 239 -15.94 5.62 2.10
C ALA A 239 -15.10 6.75 2.70
N GLY A 240 -14.52 6.48 3.87
CA GLY A 240 -13.51 7.36 4.47
C GLY A 240 -12.25 7.50 3.61
N GLN A 241 -11.86 6.43 2.90
CA GLN A 241 -10.70 6.37 2.01
C GLN A 241 -11.11 5.82 0.63
N PRO A 242 -11.49 6.69 -0.34
CA PRO A 242 -11.95 6.28 -1.67
C PRO A 242 -10.83 5.73 -2.58
N LEU A 243 -9.56 5.77 -2.13
CA LEU A 243 -8.43 5.15 -2.84
C LEU A 243 -8.44 3.62 -2.76
N THR A 244 -9.19 3.04 -1.83
CA THR A 244 -9.34 1.60 -1.67
C THR A 244 -10.30 1.06 -2.73
N ILE A 245 -9.90 0.00 -3.43
CA ILE A 245 -10.69 -0.60 -4.50
C ILE A 245 -11.32 -1.89 -4.00
N LEU A 246 -12.64 -1.99 -4.17
CA LEU A 246 -13.37 -3.23 -3.89
C LEU A 246 -13.23 -4.22 -5.04
N GLY A 247 -12.90 -5.46 -4.73
CA GLY A 247 -12.76 -6.53 -5.71
C GLY A 247 -13.09 -7.89 -5.11
N SER A 248 -13.53 -8.83 -5.96
CA SER A 248 -13.69 -10.22 -5.57
C SER A 248 -12.32 -10.86 -5.33
N THR A 249 -12.20 -11.63 -4.26
CA THR A 249 -10.95 -12.32 -3.89
C THR A 249 -11.12 -13.84 -3.97
N GLY A 250 -10.01 -14.55 -4.14
CA GLY A 250 -9.99 -16.02 -4.20
C GLY A 250 -10.69 -16.71 -3.02
N PRO A 251 -10.50 -16.28 -1.75
CA PRO A 251 -11.20 -16.88 -0.62
C PRO A 251 -12.73 -16.79 -0.70
N VAL A 252 -13.27 -15.67 -1.23
CA VAL A 252 -14.72 -15.51 -1.43
C VAL A 252 -15.24 -16.49 -2.48
N LEU A 253 -14.50 -16.70 -3.57
CA LEU A 253 -14.85 -17.71 -4.59
C LEU A 253 -14.90 -19.13 -3.99
N VAL A 254 -13.89 -19.50 -3.20
CA VAL A 254 -13.83 -20.82 -2.56
C VAL A 254 -15.01 -21.00 -1.60
N PHE A 255 -15.32 -19.97 -0.80
CA PHE A 255 -16.47 -19.98 0.08
C PHE A 255 -17.79 -20.18 -0.68
N GLU A 256 -18.03 -19.45 -1.76
CA GLU A 256 -19.24 -19.59 -2.58
C GLU A 256 -19.35 -20.98 -3.22
N LYS A 257 -18.24 -21.57 -3.68
CA LYS A 257 -18.20 -22.94 -4.20
C LYS A 257 -18.55 -23.98 -3.15
N ILE A 258 -18.06 -23.80 -1.91
CA ILE A 258 -18.39 -24.68 -0.79
C ILE A 258 -19.88 -24.54 -0.43
N LEU A 259 -20.39 -23.31 -0.38
CA LEU A 259 -21.80 -23.02 -0.08
C LEU A 259 -22.73 -23.68 -1.10
N TYR A 260 -22.40 -23.56 -2.39
CA TYR A 260 -23.17 -24.19 -3.46
C TYR A 260 -23.15 -25.72 -3.37
N LYS A 261 -21.96 -26.32 -3.13
CA LYS A 261 -21.83 -27.77 -2.91
C LYS A 261 -22.65 -28.24 -1.71
N PHE A 262 -22.65 -27.48 -0.62
CA PHE A 262 -23.42 -27.80 0.58
C PHE A 262 -24.93 -27.86 0.30
N CYS A 263 -25.50 -26.85 -0.38
CA CYS A 263 -26.90 -26.85 -0.80
C CYS A 263 -27.29 -28.04 -1.70
N ASN A 264 -26.38 -28.47 -2.58
CA ASN A 264 -26.64 -29.60 -3.48
C ASN A 264 -26.46 -30.97 -2.81
N LEU A 265 -25.70 -31.06 -1.72
CA LEU A 265 -25.54 -32.30 -0.95
C LEU A 265 -26.77 -32.56 -0.07
N ASP A 266 -27.35 -31.52 0.52
CA ASP A 266 -28.58 -31.63 1.33
C ASP A 266 -29.80 -32.06 0.48
N THR A 267 -29.82 -31.73 -0.82
CA THR A 267 -30.88 -32.20 -1.74
C THR A 267 -30.77 -33.69 -2.07
N LEU A 268 -29.56 -34.28 -2.06
CA LEU A 268 -29.38 -35.72 -2.28
C LEU A 268 -29.79 -36.57 -1.06
N GLN A 269 -29.75 -36.00 0.15
CA GLN A 269 -30.18 -36.70 1.36
C GLN A 269 -31.71 -36.81 1.51
N ASN A 270 -32.48 -36.10 0.69
CA ASN A 270 -33.95 -36.21 0.62
C ASN A 270 -34.46 -37.34 -0.28
N CYS A 271 -33.58 -38.12 -0.91
CA CYS A 271 -33.94 -39.38 -1.59
C CYS A 271 -33.62 -40.61 -0.72
N SER A 272 -34.01 -40.61 0.56
CA SER A 272 -34.20 -41.82 1.40
C SER A 272 -34.72 -41.40 2.79
N PRO A 273 -35.93 -41.81 3.22
CA PRO A 273 -36.41 -41.47 4.55
C PRO A 273 -35.84 -42.47 5.56
N LEU A 274 -34.61 -42.29 6.03
CA LEU A 274 -34.14 -42.76 7.35
C LEU A 274 -32.69 -42.35 7.61
N SER A 275 -32.46 -41.43 8.56
CA SER A 275 -31.52 -41.59 9.69
C SER A 275 -30.99 -40.24 10.21
N PRO A 276 -31.08 -39.97 11.53
CA PRO A 276 -30.59 -38.76 12.17
C PRO A 276 -29.09 -38.92 12.48
N LYS A 277 -28.20 -38.57 11.55
CA LYS A 277 -26.76 -38.48 11.82
C LYS A 277 -26.12 -37.25 11.16
N ALA A 278 -26.57 -36.07 11.57
CA ALA A 278 -25.83 -34.82 11.38
C ALA A 278 -25.29 -34.33 12.74
N GLY A 279 -24.54 -35.18 13.43
CA GLY A 279 -24.06 -34.95 14.80
C GLY A 279 -22.73 -34.21 14.96
N MET A 280 -22.09 -33.74 13.88
CA MET A 280 -20.79 -33.03 13.97
C MET A 280 -20.83 -31.55 13.61
N ALA A 281 -21.91 -31.05 12.99
CA ALA A 281 -22.07 -29.61 12.74
C ALA A 281 -22.68 -28.84 13.93
N GLN A 282 -23.13 -29.55 14.97
CA GLN A 282 -23.93 -28.96 16.05
C GLN A 282 -23.10 -28.20 17.08
N GLY A 283 -21.80 -28.48 17.24
CA GLY A 283 -20.96 -27.82 18.26
C GLY A 283 -20.60 -26.36 17.95
N LEU A 284 -20.41 -25.99 16.68
CA LEU A 284 -20.07 -24.62 16.28
C LEU A 284 -21.32 -23.75 16.05
N LEU A 285 -22.48 -24.38 15.89
CA LEU A 285 -23.78 -23.72 15.68
C LEU A 285 -24.53 -23.36 16.97
N LEU A 286 -24.00 -23.68 18.15
CA LEU A 286 -24.63 -23.36 19.44
C LEU A 286 -24.52 -21.89 19.84
N ALA A 287 -23.71 -21.08 19.14
CA ALA A 287 -23.66 -19.63 19.36
C ALA A 287 -24.81 -18.86 18.71
N PHE A 288 -25.60 -19.49 17.82
CA PHE A 288 -26.66 -18.80 17.08
C PHE A 288 -27.96 -19.63 16.93
N PRO A 289 -28.67 -19.94 18.03
CA PRO A 289 -30.01 -20.52 17.95
C PRO A 289 -31.00 -19.65 17.15
N ALA A 290 -30.76 -18.33 17.09
CA ALA A 290 -31.54 -17.39 16.28
C ALA A 290 -31.25 -17.46 14.77
N PHE A 291 -30.02 -17.80 14.35
CA PHE A 291 -29.62 -17.91 12.94
C PHE A 291 -30.37 -19.05 12.24
N VAL A 292 -30.53 -20.18 12.94
CA VAL A 292 -31.27 -21.33 12.43
C VAL A 292 -32.77 -21.11 12.56
N SER A 293 -33.29 -20.62 13.69
CA SER A 293 -34.75 -20.46 13.86
C SER A 293 -35.38 -19.36 13.01
N PHE A 294 -34.67 -18.25 12.73
CA PHE A 294 -35.22 -17.16 11.90
C PHE A 294 -35.14 -17.46 10.39
N CYS A 295 -34.11 -18.21 9.97
CA CYS A 295 -33.86 -18.49 8.55
C CYS A 295 -34.43 -19.84 8.08
N PHE A 296 -34.67 -20.80 8.99
CA PHE A 296 -35.35 -22.08 8.70
C PHE A 296 -36.75 -22.14 9.33
N PRO A 297 -37.80 -21.62 8.66
CA PRO A 297 -39.13 -22.17 8.84
C PRO A 297 -39.21 -23.55 8.16
N ARG A 298 -39.93 -24.46 8.79
CA ARG A 298 -39.70 -25.92 8.80
C ARG A 298 -39.89 -26.72 7.50
N GLU A 299 -40.11 -26.13 6.31
CA GLU A 299 -40.52 -26.91 5.11
C GLU A 299 -40.08 -26.35 3.74
N TYR A 300 -38.86 -25.84 3.56
CA TYR A 300 -38.44 -25.30 2.24
C TYR A 300 -37.21 -26.00 1.66
N THR A 301 -37.32 -26.41 0.39
CA THR A 301 -36.19 -26.75 -0.49
C THR A 301 -35.21 -25.58 -0.50
N LEU A 302 -34.03 -25.76 0.09
CA LEU A 302 -32.99 -24.73 0.20
C LEU A 302 -32.55 -24.27 -1.19
N SER A 303 -33.09 -23.13 -1.62
CA SER A 303 -32.61 -22.44 -2.82
C SER A 303 -31.30 -21.73 -2.47
N TYR A 304 -30.22 -22.06 -3.16
CA TYR A 304 -28.87 -21.50 -2.95
C TYR A 304 -28.89 -19.97 -2.82
N LEU A 305 -29.68 -19.27 -3.65
CA LEU A 305 -29.79 -17.82 -3.64
C LEU A 305 -30.38 -17.25 -2.34
N SER A 306 -31.38 -17.93 -1.77
CA SER A 306 -32.01 -17.53 -0.50
C SER A 306 -31.07 -17.70 0.69
N LEU A 307 -30.31 -18.80 0.72
CA LEU A 307 -29.28 -19.03 1.74
C LEU A 307 -28.18 -17.96 1.66
N ARG A 308 -27.73 -17.63 0.45
CA ARG A 308 -26.76 -16.57 0.20
C ARG A 308 -27.25 -15.21 0.71
N ALA A 309 -28.51 -14.85 0.46
CA ALA A 309 -29.11 -13.62 0.95
C ALA A 309 -29.15 -13.57 2.48
N CYS A 310 -29.50 -14.68 3.13
CA CYS A 310 -29.53 -14.79 4.59
C CYS A 310 -28.13 -14.59 5.20
N ILE A 311 -27.10 -15.24 4.64
CA ILE A 311 -25.71 -15.04 5.05
C ILE A 311 -25.31 -13.57 4.89
N GLY A 312 -25.65 -12.93 3.77
CA GLY A 312 -25.39 -11.52 3.51
C GLY A 312 -26.06 -10.57 4.52
N LEU A 313 -27.31 -10.83 4.90
CA LEU A 313 -28.01 -10.02 5.91
C LEU A 313 -27.36 -10.15 7.30
N TRP A 314 -26.92 -11.35 7.67
CA TRP A 314 -26.24 -11.58 8.94
C TRP A 314 -24.83 -10.97 8.97
N THR A 315 -24.07 -11.06 7.88
CA THR A 315 -22.77 -10.39 7.80
C THR A 315 -22.92 -8.88 7.89
N ALA A 316 -23.94 -8.29 7.24
CA ALA A 316 -24.27 -6.88 7.38
C ALA A 316 -24.62 -6.50 8.83
N PHE A 317 -25.45 -7.30 9.51
CA PHE A 317 -25.77 -7.10 10.92
C PHE A 317 -24.51 -7.15 11.82
N LEU A 318 -23.64 -8.14 11.65
CA LEU A 318 -22.40 -8.26 12.40
C LEU A 318 -21.46 -7.07 12.14
N CYS A 319 -21.36 -6.60 10.90
CA CYS A 319 -20.60 -5.40 10.57
C CYS A 319 -21.15 -4.16 11.30
N ILE A 320 -22.47 -3.98 11.38
CA ILE A 320 -23.08 -2.87 12.13
C ILE A 320 -22.74 -2.97 13.62
N VAL A 321 -22.78 -4.17 14.20
CA VAL A 321 -22.40 -4.38 15.61
C VAL A 321 -20.93 -4.05 15.85
N LEU A 322 -20.02 -4.46 14.96
CA LEU A 322 -18.59 -4.13 15.06
C LEU A 322 -18.33 -2.62 14.98
N VAL A 323 -19.05 -1.92 14.09
CA VAL A 323 -18.98 -0.45 13.99
C VAL A 323 -19.56 0.22 15.23
N ALA A 324 -20.67 -0.29 15.76
CA ALA A 324 -21.31 0.26 16.96
C ALA A 324 -20.46 0.07 18.23
N THR A 325 -19.66 -0.99 18.30
CA THR A 325 -18.81 -1.35 19.45
C THR A 325 -17.39 -0.77 19.41
N ASP A 326 -17.10 0.09 18.43
CA ASP A 326 -15.78 0.67 18.14
C ASP A 326 -14.68 -0.41 18.00
N ALA A 327 -14.99 -1.55 17.37
CA ALA A 327 -14.03 -2.66 17.22
C ALA A 327 -12.83 -2.31 16.32
N SER A 328 -12.89 -1.20 15.57
CA SER A 328 -11.78 -0.67 14.77
C SER A 328 -10.52 -0.39 15.59
N CYS A 329 -10.63 -0.19 16.91
CA CYS A 329 -9.46 -0.05 17.79
C CYS A 329 -8.53 -1.27 17.78
N LEU A 330 -9.04 -2.46 17.41
CA LEU A 330 -8.22 -3.67 17.29
C LEU A 330 -7.18 -3.57 16.17
N VAL A 331 -7.42 -2.72 15.17
CA VAL A 331 -6.48 -2.49 14.08
C VAL A 331 -5.17 -1.88 14.60
N CYS A 332 -5.17 -1.20 15.76
CA CYS A 332 -3.95 -0.72 16.41
C CYS A 332 -2.97 -1.82 16.83
N TYR A 333 -3.44 -3.07 16.95
CA TYR A 333 -2.57 -4.20 17.27
C TYR A 333 -1.86 -4.76 16.02
N VAL A 334 -2.30 -4.37 14.82
CA VAL A 334 -1.61 -4.71 13.57
C VAL A 334 -0.35 -3.85 13.49
N THR A 335 0.80 -4.52 13.52
CA THR A 335 2.10 -3.84 13.43
C THR A 335 2.52 -3.70 11.97
N ARG A 336 3.43 -2.76 11.70
CA ARG A 336 4.04 -2.59 10.37
C ARG A 336 4.62 -3.89 9.82
N PHE A 337 5.22 -4.72 10.67
CA PHE A 337 5.73 -6.03 10.29
C PHE A 337 4.63 -6.93 9.71
N THR A 338 3.46 -6.99 10.38
CA THR A 338 2.33 -7.80 9.89
C THR A 338 1.73 -7.26 8.60
N GLU A 339 1.70 -5.94 8.43
CA GLU A 339 1.23 -5.28 7.20
C GLU A 339 2.14 -5.60 6.00
N GLU A 340 3.46 -5.43 6.16
CA GLU A 340 4.45 -5.71 5.11
C GLU A 340 4.50 -7.20 4.77
N ALA A 341 4.42 -8.09 5.78
CA ALA A 341 4.36 -9.53 5.58
C ALA A 341 3.09 -9.94 4.79
N PHE A 342 1.93 -9.42 5.16
CA PHE A 342 0.67 -9.72 4.47
C PHE A 342 0.65 -9.18 3.03
N ALA A 343 1.15 -7.96 2.82
CA ALA A 343 1.27 -7.37 1.50
C ALA A 343 2.21 -8.20 0.60
N SER A 344 3.37 -8.62 1.12
CA SER A 344 4.31 -9.45 0.36
C SER A 344 3.72 -10.82 -0.01
N LEU A 345 2.96 -11.44 0.90
CA LEU A 345 2.26 -12.69 0.64
C LEU A 345 1.24 -12.55 -0.50
N ILE A 346 0.40 -11.52 -0.47
CA ILE A 346 -0.58 -11.26 -1.54
C ILE A 346 0.12 -11.01 -2.88
N CYS A 347 1.22 -10.25 -2.88
CA CYS A 347 2.02 -10.03 -4.08
C CYS A 347 2.55 -11.34 -4.67
N ILE A 348 3.09 -12.24 -3.84
CA ILE A 348 3.56 -13.56 -4.28
C ILE A 348 2.40 -14.39 -4.85
N ILE A 349 1.23 -14.39 -4.19
CA ILE A 349 0.04 -15.11 -4.66
C ILE A 349 -0.41 -14.59 -6.04
N PHE A 350 -0.48 -13.27 -6.24
CA PHE A 350 -0.87 -12.70 -7.54
C PHE A 350 0.14 -13.03 -8.65
N ILE A 351 1.44 -13.02 -8.35
CA ILE A 351 2.48 -13.44 -9.30
C ILE A 351 2.31 -14.92 -9.66
N TYR A 352 2.09 -15.78 -8.66
CA TYR A 352 1.86 -17.20 -8.87
C TYR A 352 0.61 -17.45 -9.73
N GLU A 353 -0.52 -16.80 -9.42
CA GLU A 353 -1.77 -16.93 -10.17
C GLU A 353 -1.60 -16.48 -11.63
N ALA A 354 -0.85 -15.40 -11.88
CA ALA A 354 -0.54 -14.96 -13.24
C ALA A 354 0.28 -16.02 -14.02
N LEU A 355 1.27 -16.63 -13.38
CA LEU A 355 2.08 -17.69 -13.98
C LEU A 355 1.31 -19.00 -14.16
N GLU A 356 0.39 -19.33 -13.26
CA GLU A 356 -0.48 -20.50 -13.37
C GLU A 356 -1.45 -20.36 -14.54
N LYS A 357 -2.05 -19.17 -14.73
CA LYS A 357 -2.90 -18.88 -15.91
C LYS A 357 -2.12 -19.00 -17.22
N LEU A 358 -0.87 -18.54 -17.25
CA LEU A 358 0.00 -18.71 -18.42
C LEU A 358 0.29 -20.21 -18.69
N ARG A 359 0.57 -21.00 -17.63
CA ARG A 359 0.80 -22.45 -17.73
C ARG A 359 -0.44 -23.25 -18.12
N ALA A 360 -1.63 -22.84 -17.68
CA ALA A 360 -2.88 -23.48 -18.07
C ALA A 360 -3.10 -23.38 -19.58
N VAL A 361 -2.79 -22.22 -20.18
CA VAL A 361 -2.74 -22.05 -21.63
C VAL A 361 -1.71 -23.00 -22.24
N THR A 362 -0.52 -23.15 -21.65
CA THR A 362 0.49 -24.11 -22.13
C THR A 362 -0.02 -25.55 -22.19
N GLY A 363 -0.70 -26.02 -21.13
CA GLY A 363 -1.16 -27.41 -21.01
C GLY A 363 -2.23 -27.83 -22.02
N SER A 364 -3.09 -26.89 -22.44
CA SER A 364 -4.11 -27.15 -23.45
C SER A 364 -3.55 -27.28 -24.88
N TRP A 365 -2.37 -26.71 -25.17
CA TRP A 365 -1.84 -26.64 -26.55
C TRP A 365 -0.58 -27.48 -26.79
N ILE A 366 0.07 -28.03 -25.75
CA ILE A 366 1.30 -28.86 -25.91
C ILE A 366 0.98 -30.34 -26.20
N LEU A 367 -0.20 -30.86 -25.86
CA LEU A 367 -0.47 -32.30 -25.96
C LEU A 367 -0.73 -32.84 -27.39
N ASP A 368 -0.81 -32.00 -28.42
CA ASP A 368 -1.01 -32.44 -29.82
C ASP A 368 0.15 -32.00 -30.74
N GLN A 369 1.40 -32.25 -30.32
CA GLN A 369 2.55 -32.10 -31.22
C GLN A 369 2.89 -33.43 -31.91
N ASP A 370 2.17 -33.75 -33.00
CA ASP A 370 2.69 -34.68 -34.02
C ASP A 370 2.92 -33.92 -35.34
N PRO A 371 4.19 -33.65 -35.73
CA PRO A 371 4.54 -32.79 -36.87
C PRO A 371 4.57 -33.51 -38.22
N GLN A 372 4.01 -34.72 -38.34
CA GLN A 372 4.08 -35.51 -39.56
C GLN A 372 2.69 -35.97 -40.04
N ASN A 373 1.88 -35.04 -40.56
CA ASN A 373 1.08 -35.27 -41.77
C ASN A 373 0.31 -33.99 -42.16
N PRO A 374 0.50 -33.43 -43.36
CA PRO A 374 -0.47 -32.49 -43.92
C PRO A 374 -1.77 -33.26 -44.20
N LEU A 375 -2.90 -32.62 -43.89
CA LEU A 375 -4.28 -33.09 -44.04
C LEU A 375 -4.47 -34.19 -45.11
N ALA A 376 -4.74 -35.43 -44.67
CA ALA A 376 -5.17 -36.52 -45.53
C ALA A 376 -6.59 -36.97 -45.12
N MET A 377 -7.61 -36.36 -45.73
CA MET A 377 -8.99 -36.85 -45.61
C MET A 377 -9.17 -38.01 -46.60
N ARG A 378 -9.09 -39.26 -46.13
CA ARG A 378 -9.38 -40.45 -46.95
C ARG A 378 -10.88 -40.76 -46.85
N GLY A 379 -11.62 -40.51 -47.92
CA GLY A 379 -13.03 -40.91 -48.03
C GLY A 379 -13.19 -42.43 -48.14
N PHE A 380 -14.25 -42.96 -47.54
CA PHE A 380 -14.82 -44.27 -47.89
C PHE A 380 -16.13 -44.08 -48.69
N PRO A 381 -16.51 -45.05 -49.54
CA PRO A 381 -17.18 -44.78 -50.80
C PRO A 381 -18.70 -44.81 -50.66
N ALA A 382 -19.38 -43.77 -51.14
CA ALA A 382 -20.66 -43.91 -51.81
C ALA A 382 -20.97 -42.65 -52.61
N ALA A 383 -20.91 -42.82 -53.93
CA ALA A 383 -21.60 -42.04 -54.96
C ALA A 383 -21.39 -40.51 -55.03
N ARG A 384 -20.85 -40.12 -56.19
CA ARG A 384 -20.81 -38.79 -56.82
C ARG A 384 -19.69 -37.85 -56.35
N ALA A 385 -18.68 -37.83 -57.22
CA ALA A 385 -17.62 -36.84 -57.28
C ALA A 385 -18.18 -35.40 -57.31
N LEU A 386 -17.65 -34.53 -56.45
CA LEU A 386 -17.50 -33.09 -56.69
C LEU A 386 -16.19 -32.60 -56.03
N PRO A 387 -15.50 -31.58 -56.60
CA PRO A 387 -14.07 -31.39 -56.45
C PRO A 387 -13.65 -30.54 -55.23
N LEU A 388 -12.42 -30.80 -54.78
CA LEU A 388 -11.46 -29.89 -54.13
C LEU A 388 -12.02 -28.58 -53.55
N CYS A 389 -12.07 -28.45 -52.22
CA CYS A 389 -12.43 -27.21 -51.53
C CYS A 389 -11.18 -26.47 -51.00
N PRO A 390 -10.93 -25.19 -51.39
CA PRO A 390 -9.92 -24.33 -50.78
C PRO A 390 -10.43 -23.61 -49.52
N ASP A 391 -9.47 -23.08 -48.76
CA ASP A 391 -9.53 -22.74 -47.34
C ASP A 391 -10.50 -21.63 -46.88
N ALA A 392 -10.84 -21.72 -45.58
CA ALA A 392 -11.29 -20.69 -44.64
C ALA A 392 -12.79 -20.41 -44.42
N LEU A 393 -13.72 -20.67 -45.35
CA LEU A 393 -15.13 -20.23 -45.16
C LEU A 393 -16.04 -21.19 -44.36
N PHE A 394 -15.62 -22.44 -44.06
CA PHE A 394 -16.57 -23.53 -43.73
C PHE A 394 -16.63 -23.98 -42.25
N LEU A 395 -15.98 -23.30 -41.29
CA LEU A 395 -16.03 -23.71 -39.87
C LEU A 395 -17.46 -23.55 -39.28
N GLN A 396 -18.21 -22.58 -39.79
CA GLN A 396 -19.58 -22.26 -39.36
C GLN A 396 -20.62 -23.18 -40.03
N GLU A 397 -20.45 -23.51 -41.31
CA GLU A 397 -21.32 -24.47 -42.04
C GLU A 397 -21.13 -25.92 -41.55
N CYS A 398 -19.92 -26.32 -41.16
CA CYS A 398 -19.68 -27.66 -40.62
C CYS A 398 -20.35 -27.88 -39.25
N ARG A 399 -20.39 -26.83 -38.40
CA ARG A 399 -21.15 -26.82 -37.13
C ARG A 399 -22.67 -26.87 -37.36
N TYR A 400 -23.16 -26.22 -38.42
CA TYR A 400 -24.56 -26.22 -38.79
C TYR A 400 -25.03 -27.61 -39.30
N LEU A 401 -24.16 -28.34 -39.99
CA LEU A 401 -24.43 -29.66 -40.55
C LEU A 401 -24.15 -30.84 -39.59
N ARG A 402 -23.81 -30.58 -38.31
CA ARG A 402 -23.40 -31.61 -37.33
C ARG A 402 -22.32 -32.58 -37.86
N GLY A 403 -21.33 -32.07 -38.60
CA GLY A 403 -20.17 -32.88 -39.00
C GLY A 403 -19.28 -33.19 -37.81
N GLU A 404 -18.82 -34.44 -37.68
CA GLU A 404 -17.75 -34.79 -36.74
C GLU A 404 -16.39 -34.60 -37.39
N PHE A 405 -15.50 -33.87 -36.71
CA PHE A 405 -14.12 -33.69 -37.14
C PHE A 405 -13.31 -34.95 -36.80
N GLN A 406 -12.83 -35.69 -37.79
CA GLN A 406 -11.95 -36.83 -37.59
C GLN A 406 -10.58 -36.59 -38.24
N GLY A 407 -9.53 -36.63 -37.41
CA GLY A 407 -8.14 -36.54 -37.83
C GLY A 407 -7.20 -36.36 -36.63
N PRO A 408 -5.90 -36.68 -36.77
CA PRO A 408 -4.91 -36.54 -35.69
C PRO A 408 -4.64 -35.07 -35.29
N ALA A 409 -5.15 -34.10 -36.04
CA ALA A 409 -5.04 -32.66 -35.77
C ALA A 409 -6.35 -32.03 -35.21
N CYS A 410 -7.30 -32.85 -34.76
CA CYS A 410 -8.55 -32.40 -34.15
C CYS A 410 -8.55 -32.78 -32.67
N GLY A 411 -8.42 -31.77 -31.80
CA GLY A 411 -8.60 -31.95 -30.36
C GLY A 411 -10.09 -32.11 -30.00
N ARG A 412 -10.39 -32.43 -28.73
CA ARG A 412 -11.78 -32.67 -28.25
C ARG A 412 -12.75 -31.51 -28.51
N ASP A 413 -12.25 -30.29 -28.72
CA ASP A 413 -13.06 -29.07 -28.87
C ASP A 413 -12.89 -28.34 -30.23
N GLY A 414 -12.12 -28.87 -31.19
CA GLY A 414 -11.99 -28.27 -32.52
C GLY A 414 -10.64 -28.48 -33.23
N PRO A 415 -10.47 -27.88 -34.43
CA PRO A 415 -9.23 -27.99 -35.21
C PRO A 415 -8.05 -27.27 -34.52
N TYR A 416 -6.88 -27.91 -34.55
CA TYR A 416 -5.61 -27.41 -34.03
C TYR A 416 -5.22 -26.07 -34.67
N THR A 417 -5.08 -25.02 -33.85
CA THR A 417 -4.53 -23.72 -34.27
C THR A 417 -3.10 -23.56 -33.72
N PRO A 418 -2.05 -23.75 -34.55
CA PRO A 418 -0.68 -23.53 -34.11
C PRO A 418 -0.43 -22.06 -33.70
N ASP A 419 0.64 -21.83 -32.93
CA ASP A 419 1.24 -20.52 -32.62
C ASP A 419 0.53 -19.59 -31.62
N VAL A 420 -0.71 -19.87 -31.19
CA VAL A 420 -1.43 -19.03 -30.20
C VAL A 420 -0.65 -18.91 -28.89
N PHE A 421 -0.06 -19.99 -28.40
CA PHE A 421 0.72 -20.01 -27.18
C PHE A 421 1.97 -19.11 -27.25
N LEU A 422 2.70 -19.16 -28.37
CA LEU A 422 3.89 -18.35 -28.59
C LEU A 422 3.53 -16.86 -28.56
N TRP A 423 2.45 -16.47 -29.23
CA TRP A 423 1.94 -15.10 -29.22
C TRP A 423 1.51 -14.65 -27.81
N CYS A 424 0.84 -15.49 -27.04
CA CYS A 424 0.48 -15.18 -25.65
C CYS A 424 1.72 -14.93 -24.77
N CYS A 425 2.76 -15.76 -24.89
CA CYS A 425 4.01 -15.58 -24.16
C CYS A 425 4.71 -14.29 -24.55
N ILE A 426 4.81 -13.99 -25.85
CA ILE A 426 5.42 -12.76 -26.36
C ILE A 426 4.67 -11.54 -25.81
N LEU A 427 3.34 -11.51 -25.92
CA LEU A 427 2.52 -10.41 -25.42
C LEU A 427 2.67 -10.21 -23.91
N PHE A 428 2.72 -11.29 -23.13
CA PHE A 428 2.90 -11.23 -21.68
C PHE A 428 4.24 -10.60 -21.29
N PHE A 429 5.35 -11.15 -21.79
CA PHE A 429 6.69 -10.66 -21.45
C PHE A 429 6.99 -9.29 -22.04
N ALA A 430 6.54 -9.01 -23.27
CA ALA A 430 6.71 -7.70 -23.90
C ALA A 430 5.96 -6.60 -23.12
N THR A 431 4.72 -6.85 -22.70
CA THR A 431 3.95 -5.87 -21.92
C THR A 431 4.59 -5.62 -20.55
N PHE A 432 5.08 -6.67 -19.88
CA PHE A 432 5.80 -6.55 -18.61
C PHE A 432 7.10 -5.76 -18.75
N ALA A 433 7.91 -6.07 -19.76
CA ALA A 433 9.17 -5.39 -20.04
C ALA A 433 8.94 -3.92 -20.40
N LEU A 434 7.96 -3.64 -21.27
CA LEU A 434 7.60 -2.29 -21.67
C LEU A 434 7.10 -1.45 -20.49
N SER A 435 6.20 -1.99 -19.67
CA SER A 435 5.72 -1.32 -18.45
C SER A 435 6.86 -1.01 -17.48
N SER A 436 7.75 -1.98 -17.25
CA SER A 436 8.92 -1.82 -16.38
C SER A 436 9.89 -0.76 -16.91
N PHE A 437 10.11 -0.74 -18.23
CA PHE A 437 10.92 0.27 -18.90
C PHE A 437 10.30 1.66 -18.76
N LEU A 438 9.01 1.83 -19.09
CA LEU A 438 8.30 3.10 -18.99
C LEU A 438 8.29 3.64 -17.54
N LYS A 439 8.17 2.77 -16.54
CA LYS A 439 8.23 3.16 -15.13
C LYS A 439 9.61 3.66 -14.72
N LYS A 440 10.69 2.99 -15.15
CA LYS A 440 12.07 3.47 -14.94
C LYS A 440 12.37 4.76 -15.71
N PHE A 441 11.75 4.91 -16.88
CA PHE A 441 11.92 6.07 -17.74
C PHE A 441 11.28 7.34 -17.14
N LYS A 442 10.19 7.21 -16.36
CA LYS A 442 9.55 8.32 -15.62
C LYS A 442 10.49 9.03 -14.64
N THR A 443 11.39 8.31 -13.99
CA THR A 443 12.36 8.87 -13.02
C THR A 443 13.70 9.23 -13.67
N SER A 444 13.82 9.10 -14.98
CA SER A 444 15.07 9.33 -15.69
C SER A 444 15.23 10.79 -16.11
N HIS A 445 16.48 11.25 -16.15
CA HIS A 445 16.85 12.63 -16.50
C HIS A 445 16.75 12.96 -18.00
N TYR A 446 16.33 12.02 -18.85
CA TYR A 446 16.31 12.20 -20.31
C TYR A 446 15.26 13.19 -20.83
N PHE A 447 14.22 13.50 -20.04
CA PHE A 447 13.20 14.47 -20.42
C PHE A 447 13.07 15.60 -19.40
N PRO A 448 12.80 16.85 -19.84
CA PRO A 448 12.51 17.94 -18.92
C PRO A 448 11.25 17.61 -18.13
N THR A 449 11.36 17.65 -16.79
CA THR A 449 10.19 17.63 -15.91
C THR A 449 9.35 18.85 -16.26
N ARG A 450 8.23 18.66 -16.97
CA ARG A 450 7.34 19.77 -17.30
C ARG A 450 6.91 20.48 -16.02
N VAL A 451 7.04 21.80 -16.05
CA VAL A 451 6.49 22.80 -15.13
C VAL A 451 4.97 22.75 -15.16
#